data_AF-A0A218XBE7-F1
#
_entry.id   AF-A0A218XBE7-F1
#
_cell.length_a   1.000
_cell.length_b   1.000
_cell.length_c   1.000
_cell.angle_alpha   90.00
_cell.angle_beta   90.00
_cell.angle_gamma   90.00
#
_symmetry.space_group_name_H-M   'P 1'
#
loop_
_entity.id
_entity.type
_entity.pdbx_description
1 polymer ?
#
loop_
_entity_poly.entity_id
_entity_poly.type
_entity_poly.pdbx_seq_one_letter_code
_entity_poly.pdbx_strand_id
1 'polypeptide(L)'
;MPRVKLGTQGLEALKKLPRERFQVATKFEVVKMDYEGMIIVREEREYVRSFCEASLKRLDVDYIDIYYQHWVDTTILTEKTMEELKKLVEEGKIKYIGLSESKP
;
A
#
# COMPACT_ATOMS: atom_id res chain seq x y z
N MET A 1 -12.31 -6.91 -13.76
CA MET A 1 -12.71 -7.38 -12.42
C MET A 1 -13.47 -6.27 -11.70
N PRO A 2 -14.60 -6.55 -11.03
CA PRO A 2 -15.32 -5.53 -10.28
C PRO A 2 -14.48 -5.03 -9.10
N ARG A 3 -14.36 -3.71 -8.96
CA ARG A 3 -13.68 -3.06 -7.83
C ARG A 3 -14.70 -2.88 -6.71
N VAL A 4 -14.48 -3.51 -5.56
CA VAL A 4 -15.35 -3.35 -4.39
C VAL A 4 -14.56 -2.67 -3.28
N LYS A 5 -15.08 -1.57 -2.75
CA LYS A 5 -14.51 -0.89 -1.58
C LYS A 5 -15.02 -1.62 -0.35
N LEU A 6 -14.20 -2.49 0.22
CA LEU A 6 -14.58 -3.32 1.35
C LEU A 6 -14.24 -2.61 2.67
N GLY A 7 -15.25 -2.44 3.53
CA GLY A 7 -15.01 -2.16 4.95
C GLY A 7 -14.52 -3.41 5.69
N THR A 8 -14.35 -3.33 7.00
CA THR A 8 -13.88 -4.46 7.85
C THR A 8 -14.69 -5.74 7.66
N GLN A 9 -16.02 -5.63 7.53
CA GLN A 9 -16.91 -6.77 7.25
C GLN A 9 -16.65 -7.43 5.89
N GLY A 10 -16.23 -6.66 4.89
CA GLY A 10 -15.93 -7.16 3.55
C GLY A 10 -14.64 -7.97 3.51
N LEU A 11 -13.66 -7.62 4.35
CA LEU A 11 -12.41 -8.36 4.49
C LEU A 11 -12.65 -9.75 5.12
N GLU A 12 -13.48 -9.84 6.15
CA GLU A 12 -13.84 -11.11 6.80
C GLU A 12 -14.54 -12.08 5.85
N ALA A 13 -15.33 -11.57 4.90
CA ALA A 13 -15.92 -12.41 3.87
C ALA A 13 -14.87 -13.00 2.90
N LEU A 14 -13.84 -12.21 2.54
CA LEU A 14 -12.77 -12.65 1.66
C LEU A 14 -11.86 -13.70 2.30
N LYS A 15 -11.66 -13.67 3.63
CA LYS A 15 -10.86 -14.67 4.36
C LYS A 15 -11.37 -16.10 4.22
N LYS A 16 -12.64 -16.28 3.81
CA LYS A 16 -13.24 -17.61 3.54
C LYS A 16 -12.86 -18.17 2.16
N LEU A 17 -12.28 -17.34 1.29
CA LEU A 17 -11.85 -17.73 -0.05
C LEU A 17 -10.34 -18.00 -0.05
N PRO A 18 -9.85 -18.89 -0.93
CA PRO A 18 -8.42 -19.02 -1.20
C PRO A 18 -7.80 -17.66 -1.55
N ARG A 19 -6.60 -17.38 -1.04
CA ARG A 19 -5.94 -16.06 -1.17
C ARG A 19 -5.75 -15.63 -2.63
N GLU A 20 -5.64 -16.59 -3.55
CA GLU A 20 -5.41 -16.38 -4.98
C GLU A 20 -6.69 -15.99 -5.73
N ARG A 21 -7.86 -16.10 -5.09
CA ARG A 21 -9.16 -15.75 -5.69
C ARG A 21 -9.46 -14.25 -5.69
N PHE A 22 -8.65 -13.46 -4.98
CA PHE A 22 -8.78 -12.02 -4.92
C PHE A 22 -7.43 -11.32 -4.92
N GLN A 23 -7.43 -10.04 -5.29
CA GLN A 23 -6.25 -9.20 -5.25
C GLN A 23 -6.42 -8.14 -4.19
N VAL A 24 -5.36 -7.92 -3.41
CA VAL A 24 -5.28 -6.85 -2.43
C VAL A 24 -4.42 -5.73 -3.00
N ALA A 25 -5.01 -4.55 -3.11
CA ALA A 25 -4.29 -3.32 -3.43
C ALA A 25 -4.44 -2.34 -2.27
N THR A 26 -3.33 -1.75 -1.85
CA THR A 26 -3.33 -0.67 -0.85
C THR A 26 -2.31 0.39 -1.22
N LYS A 27 -2.37 1.54 -0.56
CA LYS A 27 -1.48 2.68 -0.80
C LYS A 27 -0.83 3.12 0.51
N PHE A 28 0.30 3.81 0.44
CA PHE A 28 1.00 4.39 1.59
C PHE A 28 1.14 5.91 1.49
N GLU A 29 1.90 6.51 2.41
CA GLU A 29 2.25 7.94 2.55
C GLU A 29 1.47 8.73 3.60
N VAL A 30 0.21 8.42 3.87
CA VAL A 30 -0.57 9.19 4.86
C VAL A 30 -0.24 8.77 6.30
N VAL A 31 0.37 9.68 7.07
CA VAL A 31 0.64 9.51 8.50
C VAL A 31 -0.55 9.95 9.36
N LYS A 32 -1.12 11.11 9.04
CA LYS A 32 -2.22 11.71 9.81
C LYS A 32 -3.12 12.50 8.87
N MET A 33 -4.42 12.41 9.13
CA MET A 33 -5.41 13.35 8.61
C MET A 33 -6.15 13.92 9.82
N ASP A 34 -6.15 15.24 9.98
CA ASP A 34 -6.93 15.87 11.05
C ASP A 34 -8.37 16.17 10.62
N TYR A 35 -9.18 16.67 11.56
CA TYR A 35 -10.59 16.99 11.32
C TYR A 35 -10.80 18.18 10.36
N GLU A 36 -9.75 18.98 10.13
CA GLU A 36 -9.77 20.11 9.20
C GLU A 36 -9.31 19.69 7.79
N GLY A 37 -8.95 18.41 7.61
CA GLY A 37 -8.55 17.84 6.33
C GLY A 37 -7.06 18.05 6.00
N MET A 38 -6.24 18.50 6.96
CA MET A 38 -4.80 18.56 6.77
C MET A 38 -4.24 17.14 6.72
N ILE A 39 -3.54 16.81 5.64
CA ILE A 39 -2.91 15.52 5.44
C ILE A 39 -1.40 15.66 5.66
N ILE A 40 -0.88 14.91 6.63
CA ILE A 40 0.56 14.76 6.84
C ILE A 40 1.03 13.54 6.07
N VAL A 41 1.93 13.75 5.12
CA VAL A 41 2.54 12.69 4.31
C VAL A 41 4.01 12.44 4.66
N ARG A 42 4.46 11.19 4.52
CA ARG A 42 5.85 10.74 4.65
C ARG A 42 6.16 9.70 3.59
N GLU A 43 7.26 9.87 2.88
CA GLU A 43 7.68 9.03 1.74
C GLU A 43 9.09 8.45 1.91
N GLU A 44 9.73 8.74 3.04
CA GLU A 44 11.07 8.27 3.36
C GLU A 44 11.09 6.74 3.55
N ARG A 45 12.25 6.14 3.25
CA ARG A 45 12.49 4.68 3.27
C ARG A 45 11.92 3.99 4.52
N GLU A 46 12.18 4.56 5.69
CA GLU A 46 11.79 3.99 6.98
C GLU A 46 10.26 3.91 7.13
N TYR A 47 9.54 4.85 6.52
CA TYR A 47 8.08 4.87 6.54
C TYR A 47 7.48 3.88 5.54
N VAL A 48 8.10 3.65 4.38
CA VAL A 48 7.58 2.70 3.37
C VAL A 48 7.40 1.30 3.95
N ARG A 49 8.42 0.79 4.65
CA ARG A 49 8.35 -0.52 5.30
C ARG A 49 7.33 -0.55 6.43
N SER A 50 7.35 0.43 7.32
CA SER A 50 6.42 0.46 8.46
C SER A 50 4.96 0.56 8.00
N PHE A 51 4.67 1.32 6.94
CA PHE A 51 3.34 1.34 6.32
C PHE A 51 2.95 0.01 5.69
N CYS A 52 3.89 -0.69 5.06
CA CYS A 52 3.65 -2.00 4.46
C CYS A 52 3.29 -3.01 5.55
N GLU A 53 4.10 -3.10 6.60
CA GLU A 53 3.89 -4.01 7.72
C GLU A 53 2.61 -3.68 8.50
N ALA A 54 2.30 -2.40 8.71
CA ALA A 54 1.05 -1.97 9.30
C ALA A 54 -0.17 -2.34 8.42
N SER A 55 -0.02 -2.28 7.10
CA SER A 55 -1.09 -2.66 6.16
C SER A 55 -1.32 -4.17 6.15
N LEU A 56 -0.25 -4.97 6.10
CA LEU A 56 -0.34 -6.44 6.20
C LEU A 56 -1.04 -6.85 7.50
N LYS A 57 -0.64 -6.24 8.64
CA LYS A 57 -1.26 -6.51 9.94
C LYS A 57 -2.73 -6.10 9.99
N ARG A 58 -3.08 -4.91 9.48
CA ARG A 58 -4.46 -4.40 9.51
C ARG A 58 -5.40 -5.19 8.59
N LEU A 59 -4.87 -5.63 7.45
CA LEU A 59 -5.62 -6.41 6.47
C LEU A 59 -5.57 -7.92 6.76
N ASP A 60 -4.72 -8.35 7.71
CA ASP A 60 -4.55 -9.75 8.10
C ASP A 60 -4.28 -10.64 6.88
N VAL A 61 -3.27 -10.25 6.09
CA VAL A 61 -2.81 -10.96 4.88
C VAL A 61 -1.29 -11.08 4.88
N ASP A 62 -0.79 -12.17 4.29
CA ASP A 62 0.66 -12.42 4.19
C ASP A 62 1.36 -11.56 3.13
N TYR A 63 0.63 -11.14 2.09
CA TYR A 63 1.16 -10.32 1.00
C TYR A 63 0.11 -9.40 0.38
N ILE A 64 0.60 -8.31 -0.22
CA ILE A 64 -0.17 -7.35 -1.02
C ILE A 64 0.11 -7.59 -2.50
N ASP A 65 -0.92 -7.65 -3.35
CA ASP A 65 -0.70 -7.84 -4.79
C ASP A 65 -0.15 -6.56 -5.43
N ILE A 66 -0.75 -5.39 -5.14
CA ILE A 66 -0.27 -4.12 -5.68
C ILE A 66 -0.14 -3.09 -4.56
N TYR A 67 1.08 -2.60 -4.34
CA TYR A 67 1.37 -1.56 -3.35
C TYR A 67 1.63 -0.25 -4.06
N TYR A 68 0.73 0.71 -3.87
CA TYR A 68 0.77 1.99 -4.55
C TYR A 68 1.46 3.07 -3.70
N GLN A 69 2.33 3.84 -4.34
CA GLN A 69 2.59 5.20 -3.89
C GLN A 69 1.35 6.06 -4.23
N HIS A 70 0.81 6.82 -3.26
CA HIS A 70 -0.53 7.43 -3.37
C HIS A 70 -0.52 8.76 -4.12
N TRP A 71 0.40 9.66 -3.77
CA TRP A 71 0.64 10.93 -4.46
C TRP A 71 2.11 11.01 -4.79
N VAL A 72 2.40 10.94 -6.08
CA VAL A 72 3.77 11.03 -6.56
C VAL A 72 4.03 12.47 -6.97
N ASP A 73 4.81 13.20 -6.17
CA ASP A 73 5.69 14.19 -6.78
C ASP A 73 6.85 13.39 -7.39
N THR A 74 6.87 13.27 -8.71
CA THR A 74 7.86 12.46 -9.43
C THR A 74 9.28 12.98 -9.25
N THR A 75 9.44 14.20 -8.72
CA THR A 75 10.73 14.75 -8.33
C THR A 75 11.27 14.21 -6.99
N ILE A 76 10.41 13.56 -6.19
CA ILE A 76 10.73 13.12 -4.81
C ILE A 76 10.72 11.60 -4.65
N LEU A 77 10.32 10.82 -5.66
CA LEU A 77 10.53 9.36 -5.63
C LEU A 77 12.03 9.07 -5.66
N THR A 78 12.63 9.01 -4.48
CA THR A 78 14.07 8.85 -4.34
C THR A 78 14.45 7.43 -4.71
N GLU A 79 15.67 7.28 -5.23
CA GLU A 79 16.31 5.97 -5.42
C GLU A 79 16.24 5.12 -4.14
N LYS A 80 16.36 5.75 -2.96
CA LYS A 80 16.26 5.07 -1.66
C LYS A 80 14.89 4.47 -1.39
N THR A 81 13.82 5.15 -1.78
CA THR A 81 12.44 4.68 -1.67
C THR A 81 12.20 3.52 -2.63
N MET A 82 12.68 3.62 -3.87
CA MET A 82 12.59 2.54 -4.85
C MET A 82 13.38 1.29 -4.44
N GLU A 83 14.59 1.47 -3.90
CA GLU A 83 15.38 0.37 -3.31
C GLU A 83 14.61 -0.36 -2.21
N GLU A 84 13.88 0.35 -1.37
CA GLU A 84 13.10 -0.27 -0.30
C GLU A 84 11.87 -1.01 -0.83
N LEU A 85 11.16 -0.43 -1.81
CA LEU A 85 10.07 -1.11 -2.50
C LEU A 85 10.55 -2.39 -3.19
N LYS A 86 11.75 -2.37 -3.80
CA LYS A 86 12.36 -3.55 -4.40
C LYS A 86 12.63 -4.65 -3.37
N LYS A 87 13.17 -4.31 -2.19
CA LYS A 87 13.36 -5.30 -1.11
C LYS A 87 12.04 -5.93 -0.67
N LEU A 88 10.97 -5.14 -0.56
CA LEU A 88 9.65 -5.67 -0.20
C LEU A 88 9.10 -6.64 -1.26
N VAL A 89 9.44 -6.43 -2.53
CA VAL A 89 9.14 -7.40 -3.62
C VAL A 89 9.96 -8.68 -3.44
N GLU A 90 11.26 -8.56 -3.21
CA GLU A 90 12.17 -9.70 -3.01
C GLU A 90 11.79 -10.52 -1.76
N GLU A 91 11.32 -9.87 -0.70
CA GLU A 91 10.79 -10.49 0.53
C GLU A 91 9.41 -11.14 0.32
N GLY A 92 8.74 -10.92 -0.81
CA GLY A 92 7.40 -11.44 -1.10
C GLY A 92 6.26 -10.73 -0.35
N LYS A 93 6.54 -9.66 0.40
CA LYS A 93 5.53 -8.86 1.11
C LYS A 93 4.61 -8.11 0.14
N ILE A 94 5.14 -7.71 -1.02
CA ILE A 94 4.38 -7.11 -2.11
C ILE A 94 4.72 -7.81 -3.44
N LYS A 95 3.76 -7.95 -4.37
CA LYS A 95 4.05 -8.52 -5.70
C LYS A 95 4.41 -7.47 -6.75
N TYR A 96 3.67 -6.36 -6.76
CA TYR A 96 3.83 -5.29 -7.75
C TYR A 96 3.84 -3.91 -7.08
N ILE A 97 4.63 -3.01 -7.67
CA ILE A 97 4.68 -1.60 -7.30
C ILE A 97 3.76 -0.83 -8.25
N GLY A 98 2.90 0.02 -7.69
CA GLY A 98 2.04 0.91 -8.46
C GLY A 98 2.31 2.37 -8.15
N LEU A 99 2.02 3.25 -9.10
CA LEU A 99 1.98 4.69 -8.91
C LEU A 99 0.53 5.15 -9.07
N SER A 100 0.10 6.05 -8.19
CA SER A 100 -1.22 6.68 -8.22
C SER A 100 -1.03 8.20 -8.29
N GLU A 101 -1.92 8.89 -9.01
CA GLU A 101 -1.89 10.34 -9.16
C GLU A 101 -0.54 10.92 -9.62
N SER A 102 0.25 10.13 -10.36
CA SER A 102 1.53 10.55 -10.95
C SER A 102 1.30 11.33 -12.24
N LYS A 103 1.94 12.50 -12.38
CA LYS A 103 2.03 13.20 -13.67
C LYS A 103 3.11 12.53 -14.54
N PRO A 104 2.90 12.41 -15.87
CA PRO A 104 3.93 11.93 -16.79
C PRO A 104 5.21 12.77 -16.75
#